data_AF-A0A972J1L8-F1
#
_entry.id   AF-A0A972J1L8-F1
#
_cell.length_a   1.000
_cell.length_b   1.000
_cell.length_c   1.000
_cell.angle_alpha   90.00
_cell.angle_beta   90.00
_cell.angle_gamma   90.00
#
_symmetry.space_group_name_H-M   'P 1'
#
loop_
_entity.id
_entity.type
_entity.pdbx_description
1 polymer ?
#
loop_
_entity_poly.entity_id
_entity_poly.type
_entity_poly.pdbx_seq_one_letter_code
_entity_poly.pdbx_strand_id
1 'polypeptide(L)'
;MQELIEHLNSINREQLLLLEGMSTELLERLLSSRPFSSREEILEVEGVTPDLLSAWENNLHPERKTKNDSSEPAVKKGRGVGRVILRVLTALLILAALAAAAYYGIPYFREKILKPLESNTSRVGELAATQAADTSRFEADLGALQEEFTNLQGQVSALQTQAAAASKSIDSHSASLNELSEVQATLRAEMAQQNNALLANMDEQLTLTRALELLSRSRLYLSQNNYGMARADVLAARNLLLPLVGSVSAQKADGLRVVIDRLDMALGNLPAYPVIAVFDVDTAWQMLVDGLPSIPEPAVTPMLITPTPQPTTLPESTTPVPLQTQPVAPSATP
;
A
#
# COMPACT_ATOMS: atom_id res chain seq x y z
N MET A 1 29.13 61.96 10.69
CA MET A 1 29.63 60.58 10.89
C MET A 1 29.07 59.80 12.10
N GLN A 2 29.23 60.20 13.36
CA GLN A 2 28.64 59.44 14.51
C GLN A 2 27.11 59.38 14.44
N GLU A 3 26.47 60.48 14.03
CA GLU A 3 25.03 60.53 13.77
C GLU A 3 24.60 59.60 12.63
N LEU A 4 25.43 59.40 11.60
CA LEU A 4 25.15 58.45 10.51
C LEU A 4 25.21 57.01 11.00
N ILE A 5 26.17 56.67 11.87
CA ILE A 5 26.29 55.32 12.47
C ILE A 5 25.11 55.04 13.39
N GLU A 6 24.72 56.01 14.22
CA GLU A 6 23.55 55.90 15.09
C GLU A 6 22.24 55.82 14.28
N HIS A 7 22.13 56.60 13.21
CA HIS A 7 21.00 56.55 12.30
C HIS A 7 20.96 55.22 11.54
N LEU A 8 22.08 54.65 11.10
CA LEU A 8 22.14 53.35 10.44
C LEU A 8 21.83 52.18 11.38
N ASN A 9 22.23 52.25 12.65
CA ASN A 9 21.93 51.20 13.63
C ASN A 9 20.46 51.22 14.10
N SER A 10 19.80 52.39 14.11
CA SER A 10 18.44 52.57 14.66
C SER A 10 17.31 52.60 13.62
N ILE A 11 17.62 52.82 12.34
CA ILE A 11 16.61 53.03 11.29
C ILE A 11 15.95 51.73 10.82
N ASN A 12 14.67 51.82 10.45
CA ASN A 12 13.84 50.72 9.98
C ASN A 12 14.01 50.43 8.47
N ARG A 13 13.71 49.21 8.04
CA ARG A 13 13.97 48.67 6.68
C ARG A 13 13.41 49.55 5.55
N GLU A 14 12.24 50.13 5.75
CA GLU A 14 11.54 50.94 4.73
C GLU A 14 12.20 52.32 4.53
N GLN A 15 12.78 52.89 5.57
CA GLN A 15 13.43 54.21 5.52
C GLN A 15 14.84 54.14 4.92
N LEU A 16 15.48 52.98 4.97
CA LEU A 16 16.76 52.73 4.30
C LEU A 16 16.61 52.69 2.77
N LEU A 17 15.51 52.12 2.27
CA LEU A 17 15.23 52.09 0.84
C LEU A 17 15.01 53.49 0.22
N LEU A 18 14.75 54.50 1.05
CA LEU A 18 14.63 55.91 0.63
C LEU A 18 16.00 56.60 0.47
N LEU A 19 17.10 56.00 0.92
CA LEU A 19 18.43 56.57 0.72
C LEU A 19 18.90 56.37 -0.73
N GLU A 20 19.48 57.43 -1.28
CA GLU A 20 19.92 57.49 -2.68
C GLU A 20 20.97 56.40 -2.96
N GLY A 21 20.71 55.56 -3.97
CA GLY A 21 21.60 54.47 -4.38
C GLY A 21 21.47 53.15 -3.61
N MET A 22 20.47 52.98 -2.73
CA MET A 22 20.29 51.74 -1.97
C MET A 22 19.56 50.65 -2.79
N SER A 23 20.24 49.53 -3.07
CA SER A 23 19.62 48.33 -3.66
C SER A 23 19.04 47.41 -2.57
N THR A 24 18.07 46.59 -2.93
CA THR A 24 17.45 45.60 -2.01
C THR A 24 18.47 44.58 -1.49
N GLU A 25 19.48 44.26 -2.29
CA GLU A 25 20.59 43.36 -1.91
C GLU A 25 21.56 44.02 -0.92
N LEU A 26 21.88 45.31 -1.13
CA LEU A 26 22.72 46.09 -0.22
C LEU A 26 22.00 46.30 1.12
N LEU A 27 20.68 46.51 1.09
CA LEU A 27 19.83 46.61 2.28
C LEU A 27 19.88 45.35 3.16
N GLU A 28 19.74 44.16 2.56
CA GLU A 28 19.80 42.91 3.34
C GLU A 28 21.18 42.68 3.96
N ARG A 29 22.25 43.02 3.24
CA ARG A 29 23.64 42.91 3.73
C ARG A 29 23.95 43.92 4.83
N LEU A 30 23.43 45.15 4.72
CA LEU A 30 23.54 46.16 5.76
C LEU A 30 22.71 45.82 7.00
N LEU A 31 21.60 45.08 6.87
CA LEU A 31 20.82 44.60 8.01
C LEU A 31 21.51 43.44 8.72
N SER A 32 22.11 42.50 7.98
CA SER A 32 22.80 41.35 8.56
C SER A 32 24.12 41.71 9.26
N SER A 33 24.71 42.86 8.94
CA SER A 33 26.01 43.30 9.46
C SER A 33 25.91 44.31 10.62
N ARG A 34 24.69 44.58 11.12
CA ARG A 34 24.49 45.41 12.32
C ARG A 34 24.89 44.64 13.58
N PRO A 35 25.42 45.28 14.63
CA PRO A 35 25.62 46.73 14.79
C PRO A 35 27.01 47.20 14.33
N PHE A 36 27.06 48.36 13.65
CA PHE A 36 28.32 48.97 13.23
C PHE A 36 28.88 49.88 14.34
N SER A 37 30.17 49.77 14.63
CA SER A 37 30.85 50.57 15.66
C SER A 37 31.84 51.59 15.10
N SER A 38 32.26 51.44 13.84
CA SER A 38 33.18 52.37 13.17
C SER A 38 32.89 52.54 11.67
N ARG A 39 33.51 53.56 11.07
CA ARG A 39 33.39 53.88 9.64
C ARG A 39 34.00 52.79 8.76
N GLU A 40 35.08 52.19 9.22
CA GLU A 40 35.82 51.15 8.51
C GLU A 40 34.96 49.88 8.35
N GLU A 41 34.15 49.56 9.36
CA GLU A 41 33.25 48.39 9.38
C GLU A 41 32.07 48.54 8.38
N ILE A 42 31.66 49.78 8.06
CA ILE A 42 30.65 50.07 7.04
C ILE A 42 31.22 49.92 5.63
N LEU A 43 32.52 50.19 5.45
CA LEU A 43 33.21 50.07 4.16
C LEU A 43 33.65 48.62 3.85
N GLU A 44 33.66 47.74 4.85
CA GLU A 44 33.94 46.31 4.69
C GLU A 44 32.75 45.53 4.12
N VAL A 45 31.55 46.13 4.12
CA VAL A 45 30.34 45.56 3.52
C VAL A 45 30.40 45.65 1.99
N GLU A 46 30.40 44.49 1.34
CA GLU A 46 30.48 44.34 -0.12
C GLU A 46 29.33 45.09 -0.83
N GLY A 47 29.67 46.18 -1.52
CA GLY A 47 28.75 47.04 -2.27
C GLY A 47 28.67 48.49 -1.79
N VAL A 48 29.27 48.83 -0.64
CA VAL A 48 29.30 50.21 -0.12
C VAL A 48 30.53 50.94 -0.65
N THR A 49 30.33 51.87 -1.59
CA THR A 49 31.41 52.73 -2.10
C THR A 49 31.55 54.00 -1.24
N PRO A 50 32.77 54.58 -1.14
CA PRO A 50 32.99 55.79 -0.33
C PRO A 50 32.17 57.00 -0.81
N ASP A 51 31.74 57.02 -2.07
CA ASP A 51 30.95 58.09 -2.68
C ASP A 51 29.48 58.08 -2.20
N LEU A 52 28.90 56.88 -2.03
CA LEU A 52 27.56 56.69 -1.46
C LEU A 52 27.52 57.13 0.01
N LEU A 53 28.58 56.87 0.77
CA LEU A 53 28.71 57.30 2.16
C LEU A 53 28.64 58.84 2.27
N SER A 54 29.30 59.57 1.36
CA SER A 54 29.24 61.04 1.32
C SER A 54 27.89 61.58 0.84
N ALA A 55 27.21 60.88 -0.08
CA ALA A 55 25.87 61.26 -0.53
C ALA A 55 24.83 61.14 0.61
N TRP A 56 24.96 60.11 1.45
CA TRP A 56 24.11 59.92 2.62
C TRP A 56 24.40 60.94 3.73
N GLU A 57 25.67 61.30 3.95
CA GLU A 57 26.04 62.35 4.90
C GLU A 57 25.51 63.74 4.47
N ASN A 58 25.57 64.07 3.17
CA ASN A 58 25.04 65.33 2.64
C ASN A 58 23.50 65.41 2.68
N ASN A 59 22.80 64.29 2.46
CA ASN A 59 21.32 64.26 2.53
C ASN A 59 20.80 64.48 3.96
N LEU A 60 21.60 64.23 5.00
CA LEU A 60 21.25 64.57 6.39
C LEU A 60 21.30 66.09 6.67
N HIS A 61 21.96 66.90 5.84
CA HIS A 61 22.10 68.36 6.01
C HIS A 61 21.72 69.17 4.75
N PRO A 62 20.43 69.48 4.52
CA PRO A 62 20.03 70.32 3.39
C PRO A 62 20.25 71.82 3.68
N GLU A 63 21.37 72.41 3.22
CA GLU A 63 21.54 73.87 3.19
C GLU A 63 20.68 74.54 2.08
N ARG A 64 19.79 75.45 2.51
CA ARG A 64 18.87 76.22 1.64
C ARG A 64 19.61 77.22 0.74
N LYS A 65 19.35 77.21 -0.57
CA LYS A 65 19.55 78.38 -1.45
C LYS A 65 18.20 78.86 -2.01
N THR A 66 17.72 79.97 -1.48
CA THR A 66 16.55 80.72 -1.97
C THR A 66 17.00 81.84 -2.92
N LYS A 67 16.35 82.02 -4.08
CA LYS A 67 16.33 83.31 -4.78
C LYS A 67 14.95 83.57 -5.39
N ASN A 68 14.29 84.58 -4.83
CA ASN A 68 13.03 85.19 -5.26
C ASN A 68 13.20 86.07 -6.50
N ASP A 69 12.29 85.86 -7.45
CA ASP A 69 11.22 86.75 -7.93
C ASP A 69 11.46 88.26 -8.25
N SER A 70 11.08 88.56 -9.51
CA SER A 70 10.40 89.75 -10.09
C SER A 70 10.76 91.20 -9.72
N SER A 71 10.86 92.05 -10.77
CA SER A 71 9.89 93.11 -11.11
C SER A 71 10.49 94.24 -11.97
N GLU A 72 9.97 94.41 -13.18
CA GLU A 72 9.95 95.67 -13.98
C GLU A 72 8.86 96.64 -13.42
N PRO A 73 8.57 97.82 -14.01
CA PRO A 73 9.40 98.89 -14.58
C PRO A 73 8.88 100.31 -14.19
N ALA A 74 9.51 101.40 -14.65
CA ALA A 74 8.80 102.68 -14.83
C ALA A 74 9.44 103.60 -15.89
N VAL A 75 8.66 103.87 -16.93
CA VAL A 75 8.95 104.72 -18.09
C VAL A 75 8.66 106.19 -17.78
N LYS A 76 9.53 107.12 -18.24
CA LYS A 76 9.22 108.56 -18.38
C LYS A 76 9.01 108.94 -19.84
N LYS A 77 8.06 109.85 -20.07
CA LYS A 77 7.43 110.21 -21.35
C LYS A 77 7.85 111.62 -21.77
N GLY A 78 8.23 111.81 -23.04
CA GLY A 78 8.43 113.11 -23.67
C GLY A 78 7.81 113.13 -25.08
N ARG A 79 7.13 114.21 -25.45
CA ARG A 79 6.15 114.32 -26.55
C ARG A 79 6.75 115.15 -27.70
N GLY A 80 6.63 114.70 -28.95
CA GLY A 80 6.96 115.48 -30.16
C GLY A 80 6.07 115.04 -31.33
N VAL A 81 5.64 115.99 -32.15
CA VAL A 81 4.47 115.92 -33.04
C VAL A 81 4.82 115.26 -34.38
N GLY A 82 4.55 113.94 -34.47
CA GLY A 82 4.53 113.14 -35.71
C GLY A 82 3.52 111.98 -35.61
N ARG A 83 2.46 112.18 -34.81
CA ARG A 83 1.80 111.13 -34.02
C ARG A 83 0.66 110.37 -34.71
N VAL A 84 0.17 110.81 -35.86
CA VAL A 84 -0.94 110.11 -36.55
C VAL A 84 -0.40 109.11 -37.56
N ILE A 85 0.53 109.53 -38.41
CA ILE A 85 1.21 108.64 -39.38
C ILE A 85 1.98 107.55 -38.63
N LEU A 86 2.73 107.90 -37.57
CA LEU A 86 3.44 106.92 -36.77
C LEU A 86 2.48 105.95 -36.04
N ARG A 87 1.31 106.40 -35.56
CA ARG A 87 0.32 105.52 -34.89
C ARG A 87 -0.32 104.54 -35.87
N VAL A 88 -0.68 105.01 -37.07
CA VAL A 88 -1.23 104.16 -38.12
C VAL A 88 -0.15 103.19 -38.62
N LEU A 89 1.10 103.63 -38.78
CA LEU A 89 2.23 102.75 -39.12
C LEU A 89 2.51 101.72 -38.02
N THR A 90 2.49 102.10 -36.74
CA THR A 90 2.65 101.14 -35.63
C THR A 90 1.47 100.20 -35.53
N ALA A 91 0.24 100.66 -35.79
CA ALA A 91 -0.93 99.80 -35.82
C ALA A 91 -0.85 98.80 -36.98
N LEU A 92 -0.39 99.24 -38.17
CA LEU A 92 -0.10 98.36 -39.30
C LEU A 92 1.05 97.40 -39.02
N LEU A 93 2.10 97.84 -38.33
CA LEU A 93 3.22 96.99 -37.91
C LEU A 93 2.77 95.95 -36.88
N ILE A 94 1.91 96.32 -35.93
CA ILE A 94 1.33 95.38 -34.95
C ILE A 94 0.40 94.41 -35.65
N LEU A 95 -0.41 94.86 -36.62
CA LEU A 95 -1.30 93.99 -37.39
C LEU A 95 -0.50 93.06 -38.30
N ALA A 96 0.57 93.54 -38.93
CA ALA A 96 1.52 92.73 -39.70
C ALA A 96 2.30 91.75 -38.81
N ALA A 97 2.68 92.16 -37.60
CA ALA A 97 3.33 91.30 -36.62
C ALA A 97 2.37 90.24 -36.06
N LEU A 98 1.10 90.58 -35.84
CA LEU A 98 0.05 89.63 -35.47
C LEU A 98 -0.28 88.67 -36.61
N ALA A 99 -0.35 89.18 -37.85
CA ALA A 99 -0.52 88.35 -39.03
C ALA A 99 0.69 87.42 -39.23
N ALA A 100 1.92 87.89 -39.01
CA ALA A 100 3.13 87.08 -39.03
C ALA A 100 3.16 86.07 -37.87
N ALA A 101 2.76 86.46 -36.66
CA ALA A 101 2.68 85.57 -35.50
C ALA A 101 1.57 84.51 -35.67
N ALA A 102 0.45 84.83 -36.29
CA ALA A 102 -0.58 83.86 -36.64
C ALA A 102 -0.11 82.96 -37.79
N TYR A 103 0.49 83.54 -38.84
CA TYR A 103 0.96 82.82 -40.03
C TYR A 103 2.12 81.88 -39.73
N TYR A 104 3.08 82.28 -38.87
CA TYR A 104 4.24 81.45 -38.49
C TYR A 104 4.05 80.72 -37.16
N GLY A 105 3.31 81.28 -36.21
CA GLY A 105 3.10 80.67 -34.89
C GLY A 105 2.14 79.48 -34.92
N ILE A 106 1.03 79.55 -35.68
CA ILE A 106 0.10 78.43 -35.82
C ILE A 106 0.77 77.18 -36.44
N PRO A 107 1.53 77.28 -37.56
CA PRO A 107 2.22 76.10 -38.09
C PRO A 107 3.36 75.62 -37.18
N TYR A 108 4.12 76.52 -36.54
CA TYR A 108 5.18 76.14 -35.61
C TYR A 108 4.66 75.34 -34.40
N PHE A 109 3.56 75.78 -33.79
CA PHE A 109 2.92 75.06 -32.68
C PHE A 109 2.34 73.70 -33.11
N ARG A 110 1.76 73.61 -34.32
CA ARG A 110 1.26 72.33 -34.85
C ARG A 110 2.39 71.32 -35.06
N GLU A 111 3.50 71.75 -35.62
CA GLU A 111 4.63 70.87 -35.93
C GLU A 111 5.45 70.48 -34.70
N LYS A 112 5.70 71.44 -33.80
CA LYS A 112 6.60 71.23 -32.65
C LYS A 112 5.90 70.62 -31.44
N ILE A 113 4.60 70.87 -31.25
CA ILE A 113 3.88 70.48 -30.03
C ILE A 113 2.72 69.51 -30.31
N LEU A 114 1.89 69.73 -31.34
CA LEU A 114 0.77 68.81 -31.61
C LEU A 114 1.22 67.46 -32.17
N LYS A 115 2.11 67.42 -33.17
CA LYS A 115 2.60 66.15 -33.77
C LYS A 115 3.20 65.17 -32.75
N PRO A 116 4.07 65.58 -31.79
CA PRO A 116 4.58 64.66 -30.78
C PRO A 116 3.53 64.26 -29.73
N LEU A 117 2.51 65.09 -29.47
CA LEU A 117 1.39 64.70 -28.61
C LEU A 117 0.46 63.71 -29.31
N GLU A 118 0.24 63.85 -30.61
CA GLU A 118 -0.53 62.92 -31.42
C GLU A 118 0.18 61.57 -31.57
N SER A 119 1.52 61.56 -31.71
CA SER A 119 2.30 60.32 -31.71
C SER A 119 2.46 59.70 -30.32
N ASN A 120 2.51 60.50 -29.25
CA ASN A 120 2.53 59.96 -27.88
C ASN A 120 1.15 59.42 -27.50
N THR A 121 0.05 60.10 -27.87
CA THR A 121 -1.31 59.60 -27.61
C THR A 121 -1.60 58.33 -28.40
N SER A 122 -1.09 58.19 -29.63
CA SER A 122 -1.23 56.94 -30.39
C SER A 122 -0.37 55.81 -29.83
N ARG A 123 0.88 56.09 -29.41
CA ARG A 123 1.75 55.10 -28.75
C ARG A 123 1.25 54.66 -27.38
N VAL A 124 0.69 55.57 -26.58
CA VAL A 124 0.05 55.24 -25.31
C VAL A 124 -1.22 54.42 -25.55
N GLY A 125 -2.01 54.75 -26.59
CA GLY A 125 -3.15 53.94 -27.00
C GLY A 125 -2.76 52.54 -27.47
N GLU A 126 -1.69 52.41 -28.26
CA GLU A 126 -1.13 51.14 -28.71
C GLU A 126 -0.58 50.33 -27.53
N LEU A 127 0.20 50.96 -26.64
CA LEU A 127 0.75 50.32 -25.44
C LEU A 127 -0.35 49.87 -24.47
N ALA A 128 -1.40 50.67 -24.29
CA ALA A 128 -2.57 50.30 -23.49
C ALA A 128 -3.34 49.13 -24.14
N ALA A 129 -3.45 49.09 -25.47
CA ALA A 129 -4.05 47.97 -26.19
C ALA A 129 -3.20 46.70 -26.08
N THR A 130 -1.87 46.80 -26.16
CA THR A 130 -0.95 45.68 -25.92
C THR A 130 -1.05 45.18 -24.48
N GLN A 131 -1.00 46.07 -23.49
CA GLN A 131 -1.14 45.68 -22.07
C GLN A 131 -2.49 45.03 -21.78
N ALA A 132 -3.58 45.52 -22.37
CA ALA A 132 -4.89 44.89 -22.22
C ALA A 132 -4.90 43.47 -22.83
N ALA A 133 -4.33 43.29 -24.02
CA ALA A 133 -4.23 42.00 -24.68
C ALA A 133 -3.34 41.01 -23.91
N ASP A 134 -2.21 41.49 -23.36
CA ASP A 134 -1.30 40.67 -22.57
C ASP A 134 -1.93 40.28 -21.23
N THR A 135 -2.65 41.19 -20.57
CA THR A 135 -3.38 40.87 -19.33
C THR A 135 -4.44 39.80 -19.59
N SER A 136 -5.21 39.91 -20.67
CA SER A 136 -6.19 38.88 -21.04
C SER A 136 -5.53 37.53 -21.39
N ARG A 137 -4.33 37.53 -21.98
CA ARG A 137 -3.57 36.31 -22.21
C ARG A 137 -3.08 35.68 -20.91
N PHE A 138 -2.51 36.47 -20.01
CA PHE A 138 -2.09 35.97 -18.70
C PHE A 138 -3.26 35.40 -17.91
N GLU A 139 -4.43 36.04 -17.93
CA GLU A 139 -5.64 35.51 -17.31
C GLU A 139 -6.07 34.17 -17.93
N ALA A 140 -5.99 34.04 -19.25
CA ALA A 140 -6.30 32.78 -19.95
C ALA A 140 -5.29 31.67 -19.61
N ASP A 141 -4.00 31.98 -19.60
CA ASP A 141 -2.92 31.04 -19.25
C ASP A 141 -3.02 30.58 -17.80
N LEU A 142 -3.33 31.49 -16.87
CA LEU A 142 -3.60 31.16 -15.47
C LEU A 142 -4.83 30.26 -15.34
N GLY A 143 -5.89 30.53 -16.11
CA GLY A 143 -7.07 29.66 -16.17
C GLY A 143 -6.73 28.24 -16.64
N ALA A 144 -5.93 28.12 -17.71
CA ALA A 144 -5.51 26.84 -18.25
C ALA A 144 -4.60 26.05 -17.28
N LEU A 145 -3.64 26.73 -16.63
CA LEU A 145 -2.78 26.12 -15.61
C LEU A 145 -3.57 25.67 -14.38
N GLN A 146 -4.57 26.45 -13.95
CA GLN A 146 -5.46 26.07 -12.86
C GLN A 146 -6.25 24.81 -13.22
N GLU A 147 -6.77 24.73 -14.46
CA GLU A 147 -7.47 23.55 -14.96
C GLU A 147 -6.55 22.32 -15.00
N GLU A 148 -5.34 22.46 -15.54
CA GLU A 148 -4.34 21.38 -15.56
C GLU A 148 -4.01 20.90 -14.14
N PHE A 149 -3.82 21.82 -13.19
CA PHE A 149 -3.57 21.48 -11.79
C PHE A 149 -4.71 20.68 -11.18
N THR A 150 -5.97 21.08 -11.43
CA THR A 150 -7.13 20.33 -10.94
C THR A 150 -7.24 18.95 -11.58
N ASN A 151 -6.89 18.83 -12.86
CA ASN A 151 -6.87 17.56 -13.57
C ASN A 151 -5.78 16.63 -13.01
N LEU A 152 -4.55 17.11 -12.87
CA LEU A 152 -3.45 16.36 -12.27
C LEU A 152 -3.77 15.91 -10.85
N GLN A 153 -4.35 16.79 -10.04
CA GLN A 153 -4.77 16.45 -8.68
C GLN A 153 -5.84 15.36 -8.66
N GLY A 154 -6.78 15.40 -9.62
CA GLY A 154 -7.76 14.34 -9.86
C GLY A 154 -7.10 13.01 -10.24
N GLN A 155 -6.14 13.03 -11.18
CA GLN A 155 -5.41 11.84 -11.61
C GLN A 155 -4.59 11.22 -10.47
N VAL A 156 -3.89 12.03 -9.68
CA VAL A 156 -3.13 11.56 -8.52
C VAL A 156 -4.06 10.90 -7.50
N SER A 157 -5.22 11.50 -7.24
CA SER A 157 -6.22 10.94 -6.32
C SER A 157 -6.79 9.61 -6.83
N ALA A 158 -7.04 9.50 -8.15
CA ALA A 158 -7.49 8.27 -8.78
C ALA A 158 -6.43 7.16 -8.72
N LEU A 159 -5.18 7.48 -9.04
CA LEU A 159 -4.05 6.54 -8.95
C LEU A 159 -3.81 6.08 -7.52
N GLN A 160 -3.90 6.99 -6.54
CA GLN A 160 -3.76 6.64 -5.12
C GLN A 160 -4.87 5.69 -4.66
N THR A 161 -6.10 5.90 -5.13
CA THR A 161 -7.23 4.99 -4.88
C THR A 161 -6.99 3.63 -5.52
N GLN A 162 -6.52 3.61 -6.77
CA GLN A 162 -6.19 2.37 -7.48
C GLN A 162 -5.05 1.60 -6.81
N ALA A 163 -4.00 2.29 -6.34
CA ALA A 163 -2.90 1.68 -5.61
C ALA A 163 -3.36 1.05 -4.29
N ALA A 164 -4.24 1.72 -3.55
CA ALA A 164 -4.82 1.18 -2.33
C ALA A 164 -5.68 -0.08 -2.61
N ALA A 165 -6.50 -0.04 -3.66
CA ALA A 165 -7.30 -1.19 -4.09
C ALA A 165 -6.42 -2.37 -4.54
N ALA A 166 -5.36 -2.10 -5.31
CA ALA A 166 -4.40 -3.10 -5.75
C ALA A 166 -3.66 -3.74 -4.57
N SER A 167 -3.19 -2.94 -3.61
CA SER A 167 -2.56 -3.44 -2.37
C SER A 167 -3.51 -4.40 -1.64
N LYS A 168 -4.77 -4.01 -1.44
CA LYS A 168 -5.77 -4.86 -0.78
C LYS A 168 -6.03 -6.16 -1.54
N SER A 169 -6.05 -6.12 -2.87
CA SER A 169 -6.20 -7.32 -3.69
C SER A 169 -4.98 -8.25 -3.59
N ILE A 170 -3.77 -7.69 -3.55
CA ILE A 170 -2.53 -8.44 -3.36
C ILE A 170 -2.52 -9.12 -1.98
N ASP A 171 -2.89 -8.40 -0.92
CA ASP A 171 -2.97 -8.95 0.44
C ASP A 171 -3.98 -10.12 0.50
N SER A 172 -5.15 -9.95 -0.11
CA SER A 172 -6.17 -10.99 -0.21
C SER A 172 -5.67 -12.22 -0.98
N HIS A 173 -5.05 -12.02 -2.14
CA HIS A 173 -4.49 -13.12 -2.92
C HIS A 173 -3.32 -13.81 -2.20
N SER A 174 -2.48 -13.06 -1.50
CA SER A 174 -1.39 -13.65 -0.70
C SER A 174 -1.95 -14.54 0.42
N ALA A 175 -3.03 -14.11 1.08
CA ALA A 175 -3.72 -14.94 2.06
C ALA A 175 -4.30 -16.22 1.44
N SER A 176 -5.01 -16.13 0.31
CA SER A 176 -5.55 -17.30 -0.39
C SER A 176 -4.46 -18.26 -0.89
N LEU A 177 -3.31 -17.74 -1.34
CA LEU A 177 -2.18 -18.59 -1.76
C LEU A 177 -1.54 -19.31 -0.57
N ASN A 178 -1.45 -18.66 0.59
CA ASN A 178 -0.97 -19.30 1.82
C ASN A 178 -1.90 -20.43 2.27
N GLU A 179 -3.21 -20.18 2.29
CA GLU A 179 -4.22 -21.20 2.60
C GLU A 179 -4.13 -22.39 1.63
N LEU A 180 -4.01 -22.12 0.33
CA LEU A 180 -3.92 -23.18 -0.67
C LEU A 180 -2.63 -23.99 -0.52
N SER A 181 -1.51 -23.34 -0.16
CA SER A 181 -0.24 -24.01 0.13
C SER A 181 -0.35 -24.95 1.34
N GLU A 182 -1.01 -24.51 2.41
CA GLU A 182 -1.24 -25.30 3.61
C GLU A 182 -2.17 -26.50 3.35
N VAL A 183 -3.27 -26.28 2.63
CA VAL A 183 -4.17 -27.35 2.21
C VAL A 183 -3.44 -28.35 1.32
N GLN A 184 -2.61 -27.88 0.39
CA GLN A 184 -1.84 -28.76 -0.49
C GLN A 184 -0.80 -29.60 0.29
N ALA A 185 -0.14 -29.02 1.29
CA ALA A 185 0.79 -29.73 2.16
C ALA A 185 0.05 -30.81 2.97
N THR A 186 -1.10 -30.45 3.55
CA THR A 186 -1.95 -31.36 4.33
C THR A 186 -2.44 -32.52 3.47
N LEU A 187 -2.98 -32.24 2.28
CA LEU A 187 -3.51 -33.27 1.39
C LEU A 187 -2.41 -34.23 0.91
N ARG A 188 -1.19 -33.73 0.65
CA ARG A 188 -0.04 -34.61 0.32
C ARG A 188 0.37 -35.49 1.48
N ALA A 189 0.42 -34.94 2.70
CA ALA A 189 0.74 -35.71 3.90
C ALA A 189 -0.33 -36.78 4.15
N GLU A 190 -1.60 -36.43 4.02
CA GLU A 190 -2.72 -37.34 4.19
C GLU A 190 -2.71 -38.45 3.13
N MET A 191 -2.53 -38.11 1.84
CA MET A 191 -2.40 -39.13 0.77
C MET A 191 -1.22 -40.06 1.01
N ALA A 192 -0.06 -39.55 1.44
CA ALA A 192 1.10 -40.38 1.75
C ALA A 192 0.82 -41.31 2.93
N GLN A 193 0.19 -40.80 3.99
CA GLN A 193 -0.18 -41.60 5.16
C GLN A 193 -1.23 -42.66 4.82
N GLN A 194 -2.28 -42.31 4.09
CA GLN A 194 -3.33 -43.24 3.65
C GLN A 194 -2.76 -44.31 2.72
N ASN A 195 -1.92 -43.95 1.75
CA ASN A 195 -1.30 -44.91 0.83
C ASN A 195 -0.40 -45.91 1.59
N ASN A 196 0.45 -45.42 2.49
CA ASN A 196 1.28 -46.29 3.33
C ASN A 196 0.44 -47.21 4.23
N ALA A 197 -0.64 -46.69 4.83
CA ALA A 197 -1.55 -47.49 5.65
C ALA A 197 -2.29 -48.57 4.83
N LEU A 198 -2.76 -48.23 3.63
CA LEU A 198 -3.42 -49.16 2.72
C LEU A 198 -2.45 -50.26 2.26
N LEU A 199 -1.23 -49.90 1.85
CA LEU A 199 -0.20 -50.86 1.45
C LEU A 199 0.16 -51.79 2.60
N ALA A 200 0.33 -51.27 3.82
CA ALA A 200 0.59 -52.09 5.00
C ALA A 200 -0.57 -53.03 5.32
N ASN A 201 -1.82 -52.58 5.19
CA ASN A 201 -3.00 -53.42 5.39
C ASN A 201 -3.11 -54.53 4.33
N MET A 202 -2.83 -54.22 3.05
CA MET A 202 -2.80 -55.21 1.98
C MET A 202 -1.70 -56.25 2.19
N ASP A 203 -0.51 -55.84 2.64
CA ASP A 203 0.60 -56.75 2.95
C ASP A 203 0.27 -57.67 4.13
N GLU A 204 -0.35 -57.12 5.18
CA GLU A 204 -0.88 -57.89 6.32
C GLU A 204 -1.89 -58.96 5.82
N GLN A 205 -2.91 -58.55 5.05
CA GLN A 205 -3.96 -59.46 4.55
C GLN A 205 -3.41 -60.55 3.64
N LEU A 206 -2.47 -60.20 2.74
CA LEU A 206 -1.85 -61.17 1.83
C LEU A 206 -1.04 -62.20 2.62
N THR A 207 -0.27 -61.75 3.61
CA THR A 207 0.54 -62.63 4.46
C THR A 207 -0.33 -63.59 5.27
N LEU A 208 -1.42 -63.09 5.88
CA LEU A 208 -2.38 -63.92 6.60
C LEU A 208 -3.06 -64.95 5.69
N THR A 209 -3.49 -64.53 4.49
CA THR A 209 -4.14 -65.42 3.51
C THR A 209 -3.18 -66.52 3.06
N ARG A 210 -1.92 -66.18 2.78
CA ARG A 210 -0.89 -67.16 2.39
C ARG A 210 -0.57 -68.13 3.53
N ALA A 211 -0.50 -67.64 4.77
CA ALA A 211 -0.33 -68.51 5.93
C ALA A 211 -1.51 -69.47 6.09
N LEU A 212 -2.75 -68.98 5.94
CA LEU A 212 -3.96 -69.80 5.97
C LEU A 212 -3.98 -70.88 4.88
N GLU A 213 -3.54 -70.57 3.66
CA GLU A 213 -3.40 -71.54 2.57
C GLU A 213 -2.42 -72.66 2.94
N LEU A 214 -1.22 -72.30 3.40
CA LEU A 214 -0.20 -73.25 3.83
C LEU A 214 -0.68 -74.14 4.97
N LEU A 215 -1.37 -73.57 5.96
CA LEU A 215 -1.93 -74.35 7.06
C LEU A 215 -3.05 -75.27 6.59
N SER A 216 -3.91 -74.80 5.68
CA SER A 216 -4.96 -75.64 5.08
C SER A 216 -4.37 -76.83 4.31
N ARG A 217 -3.30 -76.61 3.56
CA ARG A 217 -2.56 -77.66 2.87
C ARG A 217 -1.85 -78.61 3.85
N SER A 218 -1.27 -78.07 4.93
CA SER A 218 -0.64 -78.88 5.98
C SER A 218 -1.64 -79.81 6.67
N ARG A 219 -2.87 -79.35 6.96
CA ARG A 219 -3.96 -80.18 7.52
C ARG A 219 -4.32 -81.33 6.58
N LEU A 220 -4.36 -81.07 5.28
CA LEU A 220 -4.56 -82.10 4.25
C LEU A 220 -3.39 -83.10 4.18
N TYR A 221 -2.14 -82.66 4.37
CA TYR A 221 -1.00 -83.58 4.44
C TYR A 221 -1.01 -84.42 5.72
N LEU A 222 -1.43 -83.85 6.85
CA LEU A 222 -1.56 -84.58 8.11
C LEU A 222 -2.62 -85.68 8.03
N SER A 223 -3.76 -85.43 7.36
CA SER A 223 -4.80 -86.45 7.17
C SER A 223 -4.38 -87.59 6.22
N GLN A 224 -3.43 -87.32 5.31
CA GLN A 224 -2.83 -88.30 4.41
C GLN A 224 -1.59 -89.00 5.01
N ASN A 225 -1.28 -88.79 6.28
CA ASN A 225 -0.07 -89.29 6.96
C ASN A 225 1.25 -88.83 6.31
N ASN A 226 1.23 -87.70 5.58
CA ASN A 226 2.42 -87.13 4.96
C ASN A 226 3.05 -86.05 5.86
N TYR A 227 3.69 -86.51 6.94
CA TYR A 227 4.19 -85.62 7.99
C TYR A 227 5.37 -84.74 7.58
N GLY A 228 6.17 -85.17 6.59
CA GLY A 228 7.30 -84.39 6.08
C GLY A 228 6.84 -83.14 5.33
N MET A 229 5.87 -83.29 4.43
CA MET A 229 5.28 -82.15 3.70
C MET A 229 4.45 -81.26 4.64
N ALA A 230 3.70 -81.86 5.57
CA ALA A 230 2.99 -81.10 6.60
C ALA A 230 3.93 -80.22 7.42
N ARG A 231 5.05 -80.79 7.90
CA ARG A 231 6.06 -80.05 8.67
C ARG A 231 6.66 -78.90 7.85
N ALA A 232 6.93 -79.12 6.57
CA ALA A 232 7.45 -78.08 5.68
C ALA A 232 6.48 -76.90 5.54
N ASP A 233 5.19 -77.17 5.35
CA ASP A 233 4.16 -76.14 5.23
C ASP A 233 3.92 -75.38 6.55
N VAL A 234 3.91 -76.08 7.69
CA VAL A 234 3.79 -75.44 9.02
C VAL A 234 4.99 -74.51 9.28
N LEU A 235 6.21 -74.95 8.93
CA LEU A 235 7.41 -74.13 9.07
C LEU A 235 7.38 -72.93 8.12
N ALA A 236 6.90 -73.10 6.90
CA ALA A 236 6.74 -72.01 5.93
C ALA A 236 5.70 -70.97 6.43
N ALA A 237 4.56 -71.42 6.96
CA ALA A 237 3.55 -70.55 7.54
C ALA A 237 4.11 -69.76 8.75
N ARG A 238 4.82 -70.44 9.66
CA ARG A 238 5.48 -69.81 10.80
C ARG A 238 6.46 -68.72 10.36
N ASN A 239 7.31 -69.00 9.36
CA ASN A 239 8.31 -68.05 8.88
C ASN A 239 7.69 -66.83 8.18
N LEU A 240 6.46 -66.94 7.66
CA LEU A 240 5.71 -65.79 7.14
C LEU A 240 5.08 -64.94 8.25
N LEU A 241 4.59 -65.59 9.32
CA LEU A 241 3.90 -64.90 10.41
C LEU A 241 4.87 -64.23 11.40
N LEU A 242 6.07 -64.78 11.60
CA LEU A 242 7.03 -64.27 12.58
C LEU A 242 7.47 -62.82 12.33
N PRO A 243 7.81 -62.40 11.09
CA PRO A 243 8.12 -60.99 10.81
C PRO A 243 6.94 -60.05 11.03
N LEU A 244 5.72 -60.53 10.77
CA LEU A 244 4.48 -59.75 10.86
C LEU A 244 4.18 -59.30 12.30
N VAL A 245 4.68 -60.01 13.32
CA VAL A 245 4.55 -59.62 14.74
C VAL A 245 5.10 -58.21 15.00
N GLY A 246 6.15 -57.80 14.30
CA GLY A 246 6.79 -56.49 14.49
C GLY A 246 6.12 -55.34 13.75
N SER A 247 5.23 -55.62 12.80
CA SER A 247 4.61 -54.62 11.92
C SER A 247 3.13 -54.38 12.20
N VAL A 248 2.49 -55.19 13.04
CA VAL A 248 1.08 -55.06 13.41
C VAL A 248 0.90 -54.37 14.76
N SER A 249 -0.33 -53.95 15.09
CA SER A 249 -0.66 -53.39 16.40
C SER A 249 -0.39 -54.39 17.54
N ALA A 250 -0.15 -53.87 18.76
CA ALA A 250 0.22 -54.69 19.91
C ALA A 250 -0.78 -55.82 20.20
N GLN A 251 -2.08 -55.55 20.09
CA GLN A 251 -3.15 -56.52 20.34
C GLN A 251 -3.17 -57.65 19.30
N LYS A 252 -2.96 -57.30 18.02
CA LYS A 252 -2.83 -58.30 16.95
C LYS A 252 -1.54 -59.10 17.09
N ALA A 253 -0.44 -58.45 17.50
CA ALA A 253 0.84 -59.10 17.73
C ALA A 253 0.77 -60.17 18.81
N ASP A 254 0.02 -59.93 19.89
CA ASP A 254 -0.18 -60.92 20.95
C ASP A 254 -0.99 -62.12 20.47
N GLY A 255 -2.05 -61.89 19.70
CA GLY A 255 -2.78 -62.97 19.02
C GLY A 255 -1.87 -63.78 18.08
N LEU A 256 -1.02 -63.10 17.31
CA LEU A 256 -0.09 -63.73 16.38
C LEU A 256 0.95 -64.60 17.10
N ARG A 257 1.45 -64.16 18.25
CA ARG A 257 2.38 -64.92 19.09
C ARG A 257 1.76 -66.22 19.56
N VAL A 258 0.51 -66.18 20.01
CA VAL A 258 -0.22 -67.41 20.40
C VAL A 258 -0.34 -68.38 19.23
N VAL A 259 -0.62 -67.88 18.02
CA VAL A 259 -0.65 -68.73 16.81
C VAL A 259 0.74 -69.33 16.54
N ILE A 260 1.80 -68.53 16.59
CA ILE A 260 3.18 -69.00 16.34
C ILE A 260 3.60 -70.05 17.37
N ASP A 261 3.28 -69.85 18.65
CA ASP A 261 3.59 -70.82 19.71
C ASP A 261 2.90 -72.17 19.45
N ARG A 262 1.65 -72.15 18.96
CA ARG A 262 0.93 -73.36 18.54
C ARG A 262 1.61 -74.05 17.36
N LEU A 263 2.06 -73.29 16.36
CA LEU A 263 2.80 -73.86 15.24
C LEU A 263 4.14 -74.47 15.69
N ASP A 264 4.82 -73.86 16.66
CA ASP A 264 6.06 -74.39 17.25
C ASP A 264 5.83 -75.69 18.02
N MET A 265 4.73 -75.79 18.78
CA MET A 265 4.32 -77.05 19.41
C MET A 265 4.05 -78.13 18.37
N ALA A 266 3.35 -77.81 17.27
CA ALA A 266 3.12 -78.74 16.18
C ALA A 266 4.43 -79.21 15.51
N LEU A 267 5.37 -78.31 15.27
CA LEU A 267 6.69 -78.64 14.70
C LEU A 267 7.53 -79.49 15.65
N GLY A 268 7.42 -79.31 16.96
CA GLY A 268 8.06 -80.17 17.97
C GLY A 268 7.48 -81.59 17.98
N ASN A 269 6.17 -81.70 17.76
CA ASN A 269 5.45 -82.97 17.80
C ASN A 269 5.55 -83.78 16.49
N LEU A 270 5.83 -83.18 15.33
CA LEU A 270 5.98 -83.90 14.06
C LEU A 270 7.39 -84.52 13.86
N PRO A 271 7.53 -85.80 13.49
CA PRO A 271 6.47 -86.77 13.16
C PRO A 271 6.07 -87.71 14.33
N ALA A 272 6.66 -87.56 15.51
CA ALA A 272 6.52 -88.53 16.61
C ALA A 272 5.12 -88.60 17.23
N TYR A 273 4.41 -87.47 17.29
CA TYR A 273 3.08 -87.32 17.90
C TYR A 273 2.12 -86.59 16.93
N PRO A 274 1.71 -87.23 15.82
CA PRO A 274 0.96 -86.56 14.76
C PRO A 274 -0.45 -86.13 15.17
N VAL A 275 -1.11 -86.84 16.10
CA VAL A 275 -2.44 -86.46 16.60
C VAL A 275 -2.42 -85.15 17.37
N ILE A 276 -1.38 -84.93 18.20
CA ILE A 276 -1.20 -83.68 18.95
C ILE A 276 -0.88 -82.55 17.99
N ALA A 277 0.01 -82.80 17.02
CA ALA A 277 0.35 -81.81 15.99
C ALA A 277 -0.87 -81.37 15.15
N VAL A 278 -1.79 -82.28 14.81
CA VAL A 278 -3.04 -81.93 14.11
C VAL A 278 -3.86 -80.94 14.94
N PHE A 279 -4.02 -81.19 16.24
CA PHE A 279 -4.79 -80.29 17.12
C PHE A 279 -4.17 -78.89 17.20
N ASP A 280 -2.85 -78.80 17.34
CA ASP A 280 -2.17 -77.50 17.40
C ASP A 280 -2.25 -76.73 16.07
N VAL A 281 -2.10 -77.42 14.92
CA VAL A 281 -2.26 -76.80 13.59
C VAL A 281 -3.70 -76.35 13.35
N ASP A 282 -4.68 -77.15 13.76
CA ASP A 282 -6.11 -76.82 13.62
C ASP A 282 -6.49 -75.61 14.47
N THR A 283 -6.02 -75.57 15.71
CA THR A 283 -6.20 -74.44 16.63
C THR A 283 -5.56 -73.16 16.06
N ALA A 284 -4.33 -73.25 15.57
CA ALA A 284 -3.62 -72.13 14.95
C ALA A 284 -4.36 -71.60 13.71
N TRP A 285 -4.88 -72.51 12.86
CA TRP A 285 -5.68 -72.14 11.70
C TRP A 285 -6.97 -71.43 12.11
N GLN A 286 -7.71 -71.96 13.08
CA GLN A 286 -8.96 -71.37 13.53
C GLN A 286 -8.75 -69.97 14.11
N MET A 287 -7.70 -69.77 14.91
CA MET A 287 -7.35 -68.44 15.44
C MET A 287 -7.05 -67.40 14.35
N LEU A 288 -6.50 -67.82 13.21
CA LEU A 288 -6.27 -66.93 12.06
C LEU A 288 -7.55 -66.66 11.27
N VAL A 289 -8.46 -67.64 11.17
CA VAL A 289 -9.74 -67.50 10.46
C VAL A 289 -10.74 -66.64 11.23
N ASP A 290 -10.82 -66.82 12.55
CA ASP A 290 -11.73 -66.08 13.43
C ASP A 290 -11.35 -64.58 13.50
N GLY A 291 -10.19 -64.23 12.96
CA GLY A 291 -9.62 -62.89 13.01
C GLY A 291 -8.89 -62.68 14.33
N LEU A 292 -7.68 -62.16 14.23
CA LEU A 292 -6.92 -61.75 15.41
C LEU A 292 -7.72 -60.65 16.13
N PRO A 293 -7.79 -60.68 17.47
CA PRO A 293 -8.58 -59.73 18.24
C PRO A 293 -8.22 -58.29 17.84
N SER A 294 -9.15 -57.65 17.14
CA SER A 294 -9.03 -56.30 16.62
C SER A 294 -10.09 -55.45 17.31
N ILE A 295 -9.82 -54.98 18.53
CA ILE A 295 -10.67 -53.96 19.12
C ILE A 295 -10.26 -52.65 18.42
N PRO A 296 -11.16 -51.97 17.67
CA PRO A 296 -10.85 -50.65 17.16
C PRO A 296 -10.49 -49.76 18.36
N GLU A 297 -9.32 -49.11 18.32
CA GLU A 297 -9.04 -48.02 19.26
C GLU A 297 -10.25 -47.06 19.18
N PRO A 298 -10.91 -46.75 20.31
CA PRO A 298 -12.00 -45.78 20.27
C PRO A 298 -11.39 -44.50 19.73
N ALA A 299 -11.84 -44.09 18.54
CA ALA A 299 -11.65 -42.73 18.08
C ALA A 299 -12.28 -41.83 19.15
N VAL A 300 -11.45 -41.27 20.02
CA VAL A 300 -11.80 -40.13 20.86
C VAL A 300 -11.92 -38.94 19.92
N THR A 301 -13.00 -38.90 19.16
CA THR A 301 -13.54 -37.65 18.62
C THR A 301 -14.17 -36.95 19.83
N PRO A 302 -13.63 -35.82 20.32
CA PRO A 302 -14.43 -34.96 21.18
C PRO A 302 -15.62 -34.51 20.34
N MET A 303 -16.77 -35.15 20.53
CA MET A 303 -18.03 -34.67 19.98
C MET A 303 -18.31 -33.33 20.64
N LEU A 304 -18.21 -32.25 19.86
CA LEU A 304 -18.85 -30.99 20.19
C LEU A 304 -20.34 -31.28 20.34
N ILE A 305 -20.80 -31.35 21.59
CA ILE A 305 -22.21 -31.44 21.94
C ILE A 305 -22.91 -30.13 21.53
N THR A 306 -23.48 -30.11 20.33
CA THR A 306 -24.57 -29.20 20.01
C THR A 306 -25.83 -29.70 20.73
N PRO A 307 -26.47 -28.92 21.62
CA PRO A 307 -27.71 -29.36 22.24
C PRO A 307 -28.84 -29.43 21.20
N THR A 308 -29.32 -30.64 20.93
CA THR A 308 -30.54 -30.92 20.16
C THR A 308 -31.77 -30.37 20.90
N PRO A 309 -32.71 -29.69 20.21
CA PRO A 309 -33.94 -29.23 20.84
C PRO A 309 -34.87 -30.40 21.23
N GLN A 310 -35.45 -30.25 22.41
CA GLN A 310 -36.36 -31.16 23.10
C GLN A 310 -37.58 -31.57 22.24
N PRO A 311 -37.97 -32.85 22.19
CA PRO A 311 -39.14 -33.28 21.44
C PRO A 311 -40.46 -32.94 22.15
N THR A 312 -41.37 -32.33 21.39
CA THR A 312 -42.78 -32.08 21.70
C THR A 312 -43.54 -33.38 21.98
N THR A 313 -44.28 -33.40 23.08
CA THR A 313 -45.19 -34.47 23.52
C THR A 313 -46.48 -34.53 22.69
N LEU A 314 -46.92 -35.72 22.26
CA LEU A 314 -48.32 -36.09 22.00
C LEU A 314 -48.45 -37.65 21.99
N PRO A 315 -49.64 -38.24 22.22
CA PRO A 315 -49.98 -38.99 23.43
C PRO A 315 -49.99 -40.52 23.24
N GLU A 316 -50.10 -41.21 24.38
CA GLU A 316 -50.18 -42.65 24.58
C GLU A 316 -51.16 -43.38 23.64
N SER A 317 -50.70 -44.49 23.08
CA SER A 317 -51.56 -45.58 22.61
C SER A 317 -51.21 -46.84 23.41
N THR A 318 -52.09 -47.18 24.36
CA THR A 318 -51.98 -48.38 25.19
C THR A 318 -52.30 -49.62 24.37
N THR A 319 -51.37 -50.58 24.30
CA THR A 319 -51.63 -51.96 23.82
C THR A 319 -51.31 -52.95 24.95
N PRO A 320 -52.22 -53.87 25.30
CA PRO A 320 -52.05 -54.76 26.46
C PRO A 320 -51.16 -55.98 26.18
N VAL A 321 -50.61 -56.48 27.29
CA VAL A 321 -49.62 -57.56 27.51
C VAL A 321 -50.10 -58.95 27.04
N PRO A 322 -49.21 -59.84 26.51
CA PRO A 322 -49.58 -61.19 26.08
C PRO A 322 -49.66 -62.21 27.22
N LEU A 323 -50.63 -63.13 27.11
CA LEU A 323 -50.94 -64.21 28.07
C LEU A 323 -50.06 -65.44 27.82
N GLN A 324 -49.53 -66.02 28.90
CA GLN A 324 -48.65 -67.20 28.92
C GLN A 324 -49.37 -68.50 28.55
N THR A 325 -48.74 -69.34 27.73
CA THR A 325 -49.23 -70.66 27.32
C THR A 325 -48.83 -71.73 28.34
N GLN A 326 -49.81 -72.41 28.94
CA GLN A 326 -49.62 -73.63 29.74
C GLN A 326 -49.69 -74.91 28.88
N PRO A 327 -49.15 -76.05 29.35
CA PRO A 327 -48.96 -77.27 28.56
C PRO A 327 -50.22 -78.15 28.50
N VAL A 328 -50.41 -78.82 27.37
CA VAL A 328 -51.55 -79.72 27.08
C VAL A 328 -51.27 -81.15 27.58
N ALA A 329 -52.25 -81.75 28.25
CA ALA A 329 -52.38 -83.19 28.48
C ALA A 329 -53.77 -83.68 28.02
N PRO A 330 -53.92 -84.97 27.64
CA PRO A 330 -54.84 -85.41 26.59
C PRO A 330 -56.16 -86.01 27.12
N SER A 331 -57.25 -85.96 26.33
CA SER A 331 -58.34 -86.94 26.49
C SER A 331 -59.29 -87.04 25.28
N ALA A 332 -59.42 -88.29 24.85
CA ALA A 332 -60.46 -89.04 24.14
C ALA A 332 -61.71 -88.39 23.49
N THR A 333 -61.97 -88.92 22.29
CA THR A 333 -63.18 -89.08 21.47
C THR A 333 -64.46 -89.48 22.23
N PRO A 334 -65.62 -89.10 21.71
CA PRO A 334 -66.58 -90.12 21.23
C PRO A 334 -66.97 -89.96 19.75
#